data_AF-A0A8T6QIR9-F1
#
_entry.id   AF-A0A8T6QIR9-F1
#
_cell.length_a   1.000
_cell.length_b   1.000
_cell.length_c   1.000
_cell.angle_alpha   90.00
_cell.angle_beta   90.00
_cell.angle_gamma   90.00
#
_symmetry.space_group_name_H-M   'P 1'
#
loop_
_entity.id
_entity.type
_entity.pdbx_description
1 polymer ?
#
loop_
_entity_poly.entity_id
_entity_poly.type
_entity_poly.pdbx_seq_one_letter_code
_entity_poly.pdbx_strand_id
1 'polypeptide(L)'
;MPSFIGGLVVFVSAAFNAQAETWFDPAFFKDDPSMVADLSRFEKGQKITPGVYRVDIVLNQTIVDTRNVNFVEITPEKGIAACLTTESLDAMGVNTDAFPAFKQLDKQACVPLAEIIPDASVTFNVNKLRLEISVPQIAIKSNDRGYV
;
A
#
# COMPACT_ATOMS: atom_id res chain seq x y z
N MET A 1 -61.88 -18.50 -40.95
CA MET A 1 -62.11 -18.50 -39.48
C MET A 1 -60.94 -19.24 -38.83
N PRO A 2 -60.42 -18.77 -37.68
CA PRO A 2 -59.02 -18.33 -37.47
C PRO A 2 -58.05 -19.45 -37.05
N SER A 3 -56.73 -19.34 -37.34
CA SER A 3 -55.63 -18.86 -36.45
C SER A 3 -55.38 -19.79 -35.25
N PHE A 4 -54.16 -20.23 -34.94
CA PHE A 4 -53.12 -19.46 -34.25
C PHE A 4 -51.72 -20.06 -34.50
N ILE A 5 -50.77 -19.25 -34.96
CA ILE A 5 -49.33 -19.58 -34.93
C ILE A 5 -48.80 -19.13 -33.58
N GLY A 6 -48.50 -20.08 -32.70
CA GLY A 6 -47.91 -19.82 -31.39
C GLY A 6 -46.44 -19.42 -31.52
N GLY A 7 -46.16 -18.12 -31.51
CA GLY A 7 -44.80 -17.59 -31.43
C GLY A 7 -44.26 -17.67 -30.00
N LEU A 8 -43.20 -18.44 -29.79
CA LEU A 8 -42.47 -18.49 -28.52
C LEU A 8 -41.62 -17.21 -28.38
N VAL A 9 -42.01 -16.32 -27.48
CA VAL A 9 -41.25 -15.11 -27.15
C VAL A 9 -40.22 -15.46 -26.08
N VAL A 10 -38.94 -15.47 -26.44
CA VAL A 10 -37.82 -15.62 -25.50
C VAL A 10 -37.50 -14.23 -24.93
N PHE A 11 -37.84 -14.00 -23.67
CA PHE A 11 -37.36 -12.82 -22.93
C PHE A 11 -35.92 -13.06 -22.49
N VAL A 12 -34.96 -12.36 -23.11
CA VAL A 12 -33.57 -12.31 -22.65
C VAL A 12 -33.49 -11.27 -21.54
N SER A 13 -33.40 -11.71 -20.29
CA SER A 13 -33.17 -10.83 -19.15
C SER A 13 -31.72 -10.36 -19.14
N ALA A 14 -31.48 -9.09 -19.49
CA ALA A 14 -30.18 -8.46 -19.24
C ALA A 14 -30.05 -8.18 -17.73
N ALA A 15 -29.10 -8.84 -17.07
CA ALA A 15 -28.76 -8.52 -15.69
C ALA A 15 -28.04 -7.15 -15.67
N PHE A 16 -28.73 -6.11 -15.23
CA PHE A 16 -28.11 -4.84 -14.91
C PHE A 16 -27.34 -5.00 -13.60
N ASN A 17 -26.02 -4.85 -13.66
CA ASN A 17 -25.20 -4.73 -12.47
C ASN A 17 -25.52 -3.38 -11.81
N ALA A 18 -26.30 -3.40 -10.73
CA ALA A 18 -26.46 -2.22 -9.88
C ALA A 18 -25.15 -2.00 -9.12
N GLN A 19 -24.40 -0.97 -9.50
CA GLN A 19 -23.25 -0.50 -8.72
C GLN A 19 -23.80 0.40 -7.61
N ALA A 20 -23.76 -0.07 -6.37
CA ALA A 20 -24.01 0.79 -5.22
C ALA A 20 -22.71 1.53 -4.89
N GLU A 21 -22.69 2.85 -5.06
CA GLU A 21 -21.61 3.67 -4.52
C GLU A 21 -21.69 3.66 -2.99
N THR A 22 -20.54 3.52 -2.33
CA THR A 22 -20.47 3.58 -0.86
C THR A 22 -20.51 5.04 -0.44
N TRP A 23 -21.36 5.39 0.54
CA TRP A 23 -21.53 6.76 1.01
C TRP A 23 -21.41 6.81 2.54
N PHE A 24 -20.73 7.84 3.05
CA PHE A 24 -20.55 8.06 4.50
C PHE A 24 -21.22 9.36 4.95
N ASP A 25 -22.05 9.31 6.00
CA ASP A 25 -22.69 10.51 6.57
C ASP A 25 -21.66 11.40 7.28
N PRO A 26 -21.40 12.63 6.81
CA PRO A 26 -20.43 13.54 7.43
C PRO A 26 -20.82 13.93 8.86
N ALA A 27 -22.09 13.77 9.26
CA ALA A 27 -22.58 14.07 10.60
C ALA A 27 -21.92 13.22 11.70
N PHE A 28 -21.26 12.11 11.35
CA PHE A 28 -20.46 11.33 12.29
C PHE A 28 -19.09 11.97 12.64
N PHE A 29 -18.64 12.98 11.88
CA PHE A 29 -17.31 13.60 12.02
C PHE A 29 -17.37 15.11 12.33
N LYS A 30 -18.43 15.56 13.00
CA LYS A 30 -18.71 16.99 13.26
C LYS A 30 -17.59 17.74 13.99
N ASP A 31 -16.77 17.04 14.76
CA ASP A 31 -15.71 17.64 15.57
C ASP A 31 -14.44 17.96 14.77
N ASP A 32 -14.32 17.45 13.53
CA ASP A 32 -13.17 17.69 12.67
C ASP A 32 -13.59 17.89 11.19
N PRO A 33 -13.72 19.16 10.73
CA PRO A 33 -14.08 19.47 9.35
C PRO A 33 -13.11 18.91 8.30
N SER A 34 -11.85 18.64 8.68
CA SER A 34 -10.86 18.08 7.76
C SER A 34 -11.13 16.61 7.41
N MET A 35 -11.81 15.88 8.31
CA MET A 35 -12.25 14.51 8.06
C MET A 35 -13.29 14.40 6.94
N VAL A 36 -14.04 15.46 6.64
CA VAL A 36 -15.07 15.44 5.58
C VAL A 36 -14.43 15.35 4.18
N ALA A 37 -13.30 16.03 3.95
CA ALA A 37 -12.53 15.89 2.70
C ALA A 37 -11.96 14.47 2.55
N ASP A 38 -11.70 13.83 3.68
CA ASP A 38 -11.15 12.50 3.85
C ASP A 38 -12.12 11.39 3.42
N LEU A 39 -13.44 11.60 3.64
CA LEU A 39 -14.50 10.63 3.35
C LEU A 39 -14.60 10.26 1.86
N SER A 40 -14.47 11.26 0.98
CA SER A 40 -14.58 11.07 -0.48
C SER A 40 -13.65 10.00 -1.05
N ARG A 41 -12.55 9.73 -0.36
CA ARG A 41 -11.55 8.76 -0.78
C ARG A 41 -11.93 7.34 -0.38
N PHE A 42 -12.56 7.18 0.79
CA PHE A 42 -13.10 5.89 1.24
C PHE A 42 -14.29 5.45 0.39
N GLU A 43 -15.12 6.40 -0.04
CA GLU A 43 -16.22 6.16 -0.99
C GLU A 43 -15.70 5.62 -2.34
N LYS A 44 -14.50 6.06 -2.76
CA LYS A 44 -13.79 5.55 -3.94
C LYS A 44 -12.98 4.28 -3.70
N GLY A 45 -13.10 3.67 -2.52
CA GLY A 45 -12.45 2.40 -2.18
C GLY A 45 -11.03 2.50 -1.62
N GLN A 46 -10.48 3.70 -1.40
CA GLN A 46 -9.24 3.81 -0.61
C GLN A 46 -9.51 3.35 0.83
N LYS A 47 -8.54 2.64 1.43
CA LYS A 47 -8.68 2.11 2.80
C LYS A 47 -7.94 2.92 3.86
N ILE A 48 -7.11 3.87 3.45
CA ILE A 48 -6.19 4.58 4.35
C ILE A 48 -5.72 5.91 3.77
N THR A 49 -5.44 6.85 4.68
CA THR A 49 -4.89 8.17 4.44
C THR A 49 -3.36 8.20 4.39
N PRO A 50 -2.76 9.22 3.73
CA PRO A 50 -1.38 9.61 4.01
C PRO A 50 -1.23 10.07 5.47
N GLY A 51 -0.12 9.73 6.11
CA GLY A 51 0.12 10.07 7.50
C GLY A 51 1.13 9.16 8.19
N VAL A 52 1.32 9.38 9.49
CA VAL A 52 2.27 8.60 10.30
C VAL A 52 1.53 7.48 11.02
N TYR A 53 1.95 6.24 10.77
CA TYR A 53 1.38 5.05 11.40
C TYR A 53 2.44 4.25 12.14
N ARG A 54 2.09 3.72 13.32
CA ARG A 54 2.92 2.75 14.02
C ARG A 54 2.70 1.38 13.40
N VAL A 55 3.76 0.79 12.84
CA VAL A 55 3.68 -0.47 12.08
C VAL A 55 4.74 -1.47 12.53
N ASP A 56 4.43 -2.75 12.40
CA ASP A 56 5.43 -3.82 12.43
C ASP A 56 6.18 -3.85 11.11
N ILE A 57 7.51 -3.80 11.15
CA ILE A 57 8.35 -3.87 9.96
C ILE A 57 8.93 -5.27 9.83
N VAL A 58 8.65 -5.89 8.69
CA VAL A 58 9.05 -7.26 8.36
C VAL A 58 9.99 -7.24 7.17
N LEU A 59 11.24 -7.67 7.34
CA LEU A 59 12.21 -7.86 6.26
C LEU A 59 12.36 -9.35 5.96
N ASN A 60 12.12 -9.78 4.72
CA ASN A 60 12.20 -11.18 4.28
C ASN A 60 11.54 -12.15 5.30
N GLN A 61 10.28 -11.87 5.64
CA GLN A 61 9.44 -12.63 6.59
C GLN A 61 9.86 -12.57 8.08
N THR A 62 10.90 -11.81 8.43
CA THR A 62 11.36 -11.63 9.82
C THR A 62 10.98 -10.24 10.33
N ILE A 63 10.33 -10.15 11.49
CA ILE A 63 10.08 -8.85 12.14
C ILE A 63 11.44 -8.28 12.60
N VAL A 64 11.77 -7.08 12.12
CA VAL A 64 13.03 -6.39 12.43
C VAL A 64 12.84 -5.20 13.37
N ASP A 65 11.65 -4.58 13.37
CA ASP A 65 11.37 -3.37 14.14
C ASP A 65 9.85 -3.12 14.26
N THR A 66 9.45 -2.29 15.23
CA THR A 66 8.09 -1.74 15.35
C THR A 66 8.16 -0.26 15.68
N ARG A 67 7.86 0.60 14.70
CA ARG A 67 8.01 2.06 14.83
C ARG A 67 7.00 2.85 14.01
N ASN A 68 7.02 4.15 14.22
CA ASN A 68 6.27 5.10 13.41
C ASN A 68 6.93 5.22 12.03
N VAL A 69 6.15 5.07 10.97
CA VAL A 69 6.54 5.24 9.58
C VAL A 69 5.62 6.27 8.94
N ASN A 70 6.20 7.21 8.21
CA ASN A 70 5.45 8.18 7.43
C ASN A 70 5.03 7.54 6.11
N PHE A 71 3.75 7.66 5.76
CA PHE A 71 3.19 7.20 4.50
C PHE A 71 2.75 8.40 3.67
N VAL A 72 3.23 8.46 2.44
CA VAL A 72 2.99 9.56 1.51
C VAL A 72 2.05 9.10 0.41
N GLU A 73 1.25 10.02 -0.12
CA GLU A 73 0.38 9.73 -1.26
C GLU A 73 1.23 9.46 -2.52
N ILE A 74 0.94 8.36 -3.21
CA ILE A 74 1.49 8.10 -4.55
C ILE A 74 0.61 8.83 -5.57
N THR A 75 -0.67 8.44 -5.60
CA THR A 75 -1.77 9.11 -6.29
C THR A 75 -3.09 8.74 -5.59
N PRO A 76 -4.17 9.51 -5.78
CA PRO A 76 -5.48 9.16 -5.22
C PRO A 76 -5.99 7.76 -5.64
N GLU A 77 -5.54 7.25 -6.79
CA GLU A 77 -5.93 5.93 -7.29
C GLU A 77 -5.00 4.80 -6.81
N LYS A 78 -3.71 5.11 -6.61
CA LYS A 78 -2.68 4.14 -6.21
C LYS A 78 -2.49 4.04 -4.69
N GLY A 79 -3.08 4.95 -3.93
CA GLY A 79 -3.01 4.97 -2.47
C GLY A 79 -1.71 5.55 -1.94
N ILE A 80 -1.16 4.91 -0.90
CA ILE A 80 -0.02 5.42 -0.13
C ILE A 80 1.20 4.50 -0.22
N ALA A 81 2.39 5.08 -0.06
CA ALA A 81 3.67 4.37 0.05
C ALA A 81 4.38 4.73 1.36
N ALA A 82 5.09 3.78 1.95
CA ALA A 82 5.99 4.05 3.07
C ALA A 82 7.16 4.90 2.60
N CYS A 83 7.40 6.03 3.26
CA CYS A 83 8.61 6.82 3.06
C CYS A 83 9.75 6.23 3.91
N LEU A 84 10.62 5.46 3.25
CA LEU A 84 11.80 4.85 3.87
C LEU A 84 13.05 5.63 3.44
N THR A 85 13.84 6.10 4.39
CA THR A 85 15.14 6.73 4.10
C THR A 85 16.23 5.66 3.97
N THR A 86 17.35 6.02 3.33
CA THR A 86 18.55 5.17 3.24
C THR A 86 19.01 4.69 4.62
N GLU A 87 19.09 5.60 5.60
CA GLU A 87 19.46 5.27 6.98
C GLU A 87 18.50 4.26 7.60
N SER A 88 17.20 4.42 7.35
CA SER A 88 16.20 3.52 7.90
C SER A 88 16.29 2.12 7.29
N LEU A 89 16.55 2.01 5.98
CA LEU A 89 16.76 0.73 5.30
C LEU A 89 18.02 0.03 5.81
N ASP A 90 19.08 0.79 5.99
CA ASP A 90 20.36 0.32 6.53
C ASP A 90 20.22 -0.24 7.95
N ALA A 91 19.46 0.45 8.81
CA ALA A 91 19.15 0.01 10.17
C ALA A 91 18.26 -1.25 10.21
N MET A 92 17.41 -1.43 9.20
CA MET A 92 16.54 -2.61 9.06
C MET A 92 17.27 -3.84 8.51
N GLY A 93 18.55 -3.72 8.13
CA GLY A 93 19.38 -4.82 7.65
C GLY A 93 19.52 -4.91 6.13
N VAL A 94 19.04 -3.90 5.39
CA VAL A 94 19.30 -3.79 3.95
C VAL A 94 20.73 -3.29 3.74
N ASN A 95 21.47 -3.92 2.83
CA ASN A 95 22.83 -3.52 2.49
C ASN A 95 22.81 -2.35 1.50
N THR A 96 22.65 -1.13 2.00
CA THR A 96 22.62 0.07 1.16
C THR A 96 23.99 0.41 0.54
N ASP A 97 25.09 -0.05 1.15
CA ASP A 97 26.45 0.18 0.65
C ASP A 97 26.76 -0.60 -0.64
N ALA A 98 26.09 -1.73 -0.86
CA ALA A 98 26.23 -2.54 -2.07
C ALA A 98 25.65 -1.87 -3.33
N PHE A 99 24.80 -0.84 -3.19
CA PHE A 99 24.14 -0.18 -4.31
C PHE A 99 24.49 1.32 -4.36
N PRO A 100 25.32 1.77 -5.31
CA PRO A 100 25.79 3.16 -5.38
C PRO A 100 24.67 4.22 -5.48
N ALA A 101 23.49 3.86 -5.99
CA ALA A 101 22.36 4.76 -6.14
C ALA A 101 21.89 5.36 -4.80
N PHE A 102 22.04 4.63 -3.68
CA PHE A 102 21.71 5.16 -2.35
C PHE A 102 22.58 6.36 -1.94
N LYS A 103 23.82 6.45 -2.44
CA LYS A 103 24.76 7.53 -2.10
C LYS A 103 24.42 8.86 -2.80
N GLN A 104 23.62 8.80 -3.86
CA GLN A 104 23.20 9.98 -4.64
C GLN A 104 21.91 10.60 -4.11
N LEU A 105 21.20 9.90 -3.23
CA LEU A 105 19.97 10.37 -2.62
C LEU A 105 20.25 11.27 -1.41
N ASP A 106 19.39 12.27 -1.21
CA ASP A 106 19.36 13.01 0.03
C ASP A 106 19.04 12.04 1.19
N LYS A 107 19.66 12.25 2.35
CA LYS A 107 19.44 11.44 3.56
C LYS A 107 17.97 11.44 4.01
N GLN A 108 17.23 12.52 3.72
CA GLN A 108 15.82 12.65 4.08
C GLN A 108 14.85 12.23 2.98
N ALA A 109 15.33 11.92 1.77
CA ALA A 109 14.47 11.53 0.67
C ALA A 109 13.84 10.15 0.90
N CYS A 110 12.58 9.99 0.45
CA CYS A 110 11.95 8.67 0.38
C CYS A 110 12.61 7.86 -0.75
N VAL A 111 13.15 6.70 -0.41
CA VAL A 111 13.88 5.84 -1.35
C VAL A 111 12.88 5.05 -2.21
N PRO A 112 12.99 5.10 -3.56
CA PRO A 112 12.28 4.17 -4.44
C PRO A 112 12.99 2.80 -4.44
N LEU A 113 12.78 2.01 -3.37
CA LEU A 113 13.54 0.77 -3.13
C LEU A 113 13.51 -0.21 -4.32
N ALA A 114 12.33 -0.40 -4.93
CA ALA A 114 12.14 -1.31 -6.06
C ALA A 114 12.81 -0.84 -7.36
N GLU A 115 13.16 0.45 -7.47
CA GLU A 115 13.92 0.98 -8.62
C GLU A 115 15.43 0.80 -8.41
N ILE A 116 15.90 0.85 -7.16
CA ILE A 116 17.32 0.74 -6.81
C ILE A 116 17.77 -0.71 -6.71
N ILE A 117 16.93 -1.56 -6.10
CA ILE A 117 17.23 -2.97 -5.87
C ILE A 117 16.26 -3.79 -6.73
N PRO A 118 16.74 -4.41 -7.83
CA PRO A 118 15.93 -5.33 -8.63
C PRO A 118 15.32 -6.43 -7.76
N ASP A 119 14.10 -6.83 -8.07
CA ASP A 119 13.33 -7.84 -7.33
C ASP A 119 13.02 -7.49 -5.86
N ALA A 120 13.24 -6.23 -5.45
CA ALA A 120 12.75 -5.74 -4.18
C ALA A 120 11.27 -5.33 -4.24
N SER A 121 10.56 -5.50 -3.12
CA SER A 121 9.18 -5.04 -2.97
C SER A 121 8.90 -4.48 -1.58
N VAL A 122 7.97 -3.54 -1.52
CA VAL A 122 7.48 -2.93 -0.28
C VAL A 122 5.97 -2.95 -0.32
N THR A 123 5.35 -3.69 0.60
CA THR A 123 3.90 -3.87 0.66
C THR A 123 3.39 -3.49 2.04
N PHE A 124 2.36 -2.66 2.12
CA PHE A 124 1.73 -2.29 3.37
C PHE A 124 0.40 -3.02 3.56
N ASN A 125 0.33 -3.88 4.58
CA ASN A 125 -0.90 -4.52 5.01
C ASN A 125 -1.60 -3.63 6.05
N VAL A 126 -2.53 -2.80 5.57
CA VAL A 126 -3.30 -1.87 6.39
C VAL A 126 -4.06 -2.56 7.53
N ASN A 127 -4.66 -3.73 7.26
CA ASN A 127 -5.48 -4.45 8.25
C ASN A 127 -4.66 -4.97 9.44
N LYS A 128 -3.36 -5.22 9.22
CA LYS A 128 -2.44 -5.72 10.25
C LYS A 128 -1.46 -4.66 10.73
N LEU A 129 -1.51 -3.45 10.18
CA LEU A 129 -0.50 -2.40 10.35
C LEU A 129 0.92 -2.95 10.21
N ARG A 130 1.17 -3.64 9.10
CA ARG A 130 2.43 -4.35 8.85
C ARG A 130 3.06 -3.92 7.52
N LEU A 131 4.31 -3.47 7.58
CA LEU A 131 5.11 -3.13 6.42
C LEU A 131 6.01 -4.32 6.06
N GLU A 132 5.72 -4.97 4.94
CA GLU A 132 6.44 -6.13 4.43
C GLU A 132 7.44 -5.66 3.36
N ILE A 133 8.73 -5.86 3.64
CA ILE A 133 9.84 -5.53 2.76
C ILE A 133 10.49 -6.83 2.33
N SER A 134 10.58 -7.04 1.02
CA SER A 134 11.30 -8.16 0.43
C SER A 134 12.47 -7.63 -0.38
N VAL A 135 13.67 -8.20 -0.19
CA VAL A 135 14.86 -7.86 -0.96
C VAL A 135 15.65 -9.14 -1.31
N PRO A 136 16.40 -9.16 -2.43
CA PRO A 136 17.33 -10.24 -2.73
C PRO A 136 18.36 -10.46 -1.61
N GLN A 137 18.88 -11.68 -1.47
CA GLN A 137 19.84 -12.00 -0.42
C GLN A 137 21.13 -11.17 -0.50
N ILE A 138 21.58 -10.80 -1.71
CA ILE A 138 22.73 -9.90 -1.91
C ILE A 138 22.51 -8.49 -1.33
N ALA A 139 21.24 -8.10 -1.18
CA ALA A 139 20.82 -6.83 -0.60
C ALA A 139 20.57 -6.91 0.91
N ILE A 140 20.86 -8.03 1.57
CA ILE A 140 20.83 -8.14 3.03
C ILE A 140 22.26 -8.00 3.55
N LYS A 141 22.43 -7.27 4.67
CA LYS A 141 23.71 -7.22 5.37
C LYS A 141 24.09 -8.62 5.85
N SER A 142 25.30 -9.06 5.53
CA SER A 142 25.84 -10.28 6.16
C SER A 142 25.85 -10.07 7.66
N ASN A 143 25.06 -10.87 8.37
CA ASN A 143 25.16 -10.93 9.82
C ASN A 143 26.37 -11.82 10.10
N ASP A 144 27.58 -11.25 10.02
CA ASP A 144 28.80 -11.88 10.54
C ASP A 144 28.68 -11.92 12.07
N ARG A 145 27.73 -12.71 12.58
CA ARG A 145 27.79 -13.17 13.96
C ARG A 145 28.97 -14.13 14.00
N GLY A 146 30.07 -13.65 14.58
CA GLY A 146 31.35 -14.32 14.64
C GLY A 146 31.22 -15.83 14.82
N TYR A 147 31.72 -16.55 13.81
CA TYR A 147 32.10 -17.94 13.96
C TYR A 147 33.43 -17.94 14.73
N VAL A 148 33.40 -18.30 16.02
CA VAL A 148 34.55 -18.69 16.82
C VAL A 148 34.38 -20.12 17.29
#